data_AF-A0A975CGT8-F1
#
_entry.id   AF-A0A975CGT8-F1
#
_cell.length_a   1.000
_cell.length_b   1.000
_cell.length_c   1.000
_cell.angle_alpha   90.00
_cell.angle_beta   90.00
_cell.angle_gamma   90.00
#
_symmetry.space_group_name_H-M   'P 1'
#
loop_
_entity.id
_entity.type
_entity.pdbx_description
1 polymer ?
#
loop_
_entity_poly.entity_id
_entity_poly.type
_entity_poly.pdbx_seq_one_letter_code
_entity_poly.pdbx_strand_id
1 'polypeptide(L)'
;MKLKRVTVKKNERGLLLRNGDFDRVLQPGTHWLFDGFDALRVETFAIEQTAFTHGLADYLMAKEPEVVAREFVRVDLSETQVGLRFEDGVLVELLAPATRRLYWKGLREVRVEVIDISATPELPPDLVQRLTQTQLRSRPVAGLAGVLHVQVPEHGAGVLWIDGKLDRLLPPGSHAFWKFGRNVVVDSVDLRLQALEVTGQEILTRDKVALRLNLLATWRFADVLAAFTQLQKPAEHLYRELQLGLRAAVGTRSLDELLENKAVIDEVVTAHVTARLAAFGLVLESVGVKDIVLPGEMKTILAQVVEAEKAAQANVIRRREETAATRSLLNTAKVMEGSPLAWRMKELETLERVAERIDKISVVGGLDQVLNGLVKLR
;
A
#
# COMPACT_ATOMS: atom_id res chain seq x y z
N MET A 1 37.91 43.19 -51.02
CA MET A 1 37.76 42.34 -52.21
C MET A 1 38.74 41.18 -52.18
N LYS A 2 38.37 40.12 -51.48
CA LYS A 2 39.00 38.80 -51.51
C LYS A 2 37.95 37.79 -51.97
N LEU A 3 38.36 36.89 -52.86
CA LEU A 3 37.54 35.73 -53.22
C LEU A 3 37.79 34.65 -52.18
N LYS A 4 36.75 34.23 -51.45
CA LYS A 4 36.83 33.21 -50.41
C LYS A 4 36.19 31.92 -50.91
N ARG A 5 36.96 30.83 -50.90
CA ARG A 5 36.45 29.49 -51.21
C ARG A 5 35.91 28.85 -49.93
N VAL A 6 34.67 28.36 -49.98
CA VAL A 6 34.05 27.62 -48.87
C VAL A 6 33.53 26.29 -49.40
N THR A 7 33.82 25.21 -48.69
CA THR A 7 33.36 23.86 -49.03
C THR A 7 32.32 23.41 -48.01
N VAL A 8 31.12 23.09 -48.48
CA VAL A 8 30.04 22.49 -47.67
C VAL A 8 30.00 21.00 -47.98
N LYS A 9 30.12 20.14 -46.96
CA LYS A 9 30.14 18.68 -47.18
C LYS A 9 28.76 18.15 -47.58
N LYS A 10 28.72 16.92 -48.10
CA LYS A 10 27.49 16.24 -48.54
C LYS A 10 26.46 16.06 -47.43
N ASN A 11 26.92 15.89 -46.19
CA ASN A 11 26.09 15.76 -44.99
C ASN A 11 25.89 17.10 -44.26
N GLU A 12 26.21 18.23 -44.88
CA GLU A 12 26.12 19.55 -44.27
C GLU A 12 25.24 20.50 -45.12
N ARG A 13 24.69 21.53 -44.46
CA ARG A 13 24.10 22.72 -45.09
C ARG A 13 24.86 23.94 -44.60
N GLY A 14 25.16 24.87 -45.51
CA GLY A 14 25.79 26.14 -45.16
C GLY A 14 24.75 27.25 -45.05
N LEU A 15 24.84 28.10 -44.03
CA LEU A 15 24.11 29.35 -43.94
C LEU A 15 25.09 30.48 -44.27
N LEU A 16 24.86 31.22 -45.37
CA LEU A 16 25.66 32.38 -45.72
C LEU A 16 25.08 33.62 -45.03
N LEU A 17 25.92 34.29 -44.26
CA LEU A 17 25.65 35.55 -43.61
C LEU A 17 26.47 36.66 -44.28
N ARG A 18 25.82 37.77 -44.62
CA ARG A 18 26.42 38.98 -45.18
C ARG A 18 26.20 40.12 -44.20
N ASN A 19 27.29 40.68 -43.67
CA ASN A 19 27.27 41.70 -42.61
C ASN A 19 26.49 41.28 -41.35
N GLY A 20 26.35 39.97 -41.12
CA GLY A 20 25.59 39.41 -39.99
C GLY A 20 24.16 38.99 -40.34
N ASP A 21 23.61 39.48 -41.46
CA ASP A 21 22.26 39.14 -41.91
C ASP A 21 22.24 37.90 -42.81
N PHE A 22 21.12 37.20 -42.82
CA PHE A 22 20.92 36.04 -43.69
C PHE A 22 20.89 36.45 -45.17
N ASP A 23 21.76 35.84 -45.99
CA ASP A 23 21.79 36.01 -47.45
C ASP A 23 21.10 34.79 -48.13
N ARG A 24 21.65 33.58 -47.93
CA ARG A 24 21.08 32.34 -48.52
C ARG A 24 21.57 31.07 -47.85
N VAL A 25 20.87 29.96 -48.10
CA VAL A 25 21.33 28.60 -47.78
C VAL A 25 22.21 28.07 -48.93
N LEU A 26 23.39 27.57 -48.59
CA LEU A 26 24.34 26.92 -49.49
C LEU A 26 24.14 25.41 -49.46
N GLN A 27 23.90 24.84 -50.65
CA GLN A 27 23.86 23.40 -50.87
C GLN A 27 25.25 22.75 -50.77
N PRO A 28 25.35 21.42 -50.61
CA PRO A 28 26.64 20.74 -50.62
C PRO A 28 27.42 21.02 -51.90
N GLY A 29 28.71 21.32 -51.75
CA GLY A 29 29.57 21.69 -52.86
C GLY A 29 30.59 22.75 -52.50
N THR A 30 31.40 23.11 -53.49
CA THR A 30 32.41 24.17 -53.37
C THR A 30 31.82 25.46 -53.89
N HIS A 31 31.73 26.46 -53.02
CA HIS A 31 31.20 27.79 -53.33
C HIS A 31 32.33 28.81 -53.34
N TRP A 32 32.34 29.67 -54.36
CA TRP A 32 33.24 30.82 -54.45
C TRP A 32 32.45 32.06 -54.07
N LEU A 33 32.82 32.67 -52.94
CA LEU A 33 32.13 33.82 -52.37
C LEU A 33 32.99 35.06 -52.57
N PHE A 34 32.39 36.10 -53.14
CA PHE A 34 33.04 37.38 -53.34
C PHE A 34 32.59 38.37 -52.28
N ASP A 35 33.51 38.78 -51.41
CA ASP A 35 33.20 39.63 -50.25
C ASP A 35 32.94 41.09 -50.61
N GLY A 36 33.47 41.61 -51.72
CA GLY A 36 33.30 43.02 -52.06
C GLY A 36 33.86 43.93 -50.96
N PHE A 37 32.95 44.70 -50.35
CA PHE A 37 33.13 45.50 -49.11
C PHE A 37 32.39 44.90 -47.90
N ASP A 38 31.64 43.81 -48.08
CA ASP A 38 30.83 43.18 -47.04
C ASP A 38 31.64 42.12 -46.26
N ALA A 39 31.25 41.89 -45.01
CA ALA A 39 31.77 40.79 -44.20
C ALA A 39 30.95 39.52 -44.46
N LEU A 40 31.56 38.55 -45.16
CA LEU A 40 30.93 37.24 -45.42
C LEU A 40 31.36 36.18 -44.39
N ARG A 41 30.36 35.56 -43.75
CA ARG A 41 30.52 34.43 -42.82
C ARG A 41 29.66 33.26 -43.27
N VAL A 42 30.20 32.05 -43.23
CA VAL A 42 29.44 30.83 -43.51
C VAL A 42 29.44 29.97 -42.26
N GLU A 43 28.25 29.54 -41.87
CA GLU A 43 28.05 28.61 -40.76
C GLU A 43 27.53 27.29 -41.31
N THR A 44 28.18 26.18 -40.97
CA THR A 44 27.83 24.86 -41.49
C THR A 44 27.12 24.04 -40.44
N PHE A 45 26.02 23.40 -40.83
CA PHE A 45 25.17 22.56 -39.99
C PHE A 45 25.19 21.13 -40.50
N ALA A 46 25.50 20.17 -39.64
CA ALA A 46 25.42 18.75 -39.98
C ALA A 46 23.94 18.32 -40.06
N ILE A 47 23.50 17.81 -41.21
CA ILE A 47 22.10 17.40 -41.48
C ILE A 47 21.74 16.14 -40.70
N GLU A 48 22.74 15.39 -40.23
CA GLU A 48 22.55 14.29 -39.27
C GLU A 48 21.82 14.76 -38.00
N GLN A 49 22.02 16.02 -37.61
CA GLN A 49 21.21 16.71 -36.61
C GLN A 49 20.01 17.35 -37.31
N THR A 50 18.88 16.67 -37.25
CA THR A 50 17.65 17.09 -37.94
C THR A 50 17.12 18.43 -37.41
N ALA A 51 17.32 18.76 -36.14
CA ALA A 51 16.84 20.01 -35.54
C ALA A 51 17.75 21.20 -35.88
N PHE A 52 17.19 22.27 -36.45
CA PHE A 52 17.89 23.52 -36.67
C PHE A 52 17.81 24.41 -35.42
N THR A 53 18.92 24.54 -34.72
CA THR A 53 19.03 25.40 -33.52
C THR A 53 19.91 26.60 -33.86
N HIS A 54 19.29 27.74 -34.17
CA HIS A 54 20.00 28.98 -34.48
C HIS A 54 19.12 30.21 -34.18
N GLY A 55 19.71 31.35 -33.81
CA GLY A 55 18.99 32.58 -33.51
C GLY A 55 18.23 33.20 -34.70
N LEU A 56 18.51 32.73 -35.92
CA LEU A 56 17.81 33.14 -37.15
C LEU A 56 16.58 32.30 -37.46
N ALA A 57 16.25 31.27 -36.67
CA ALA A 57 15.11 30.40 -36.94
C ALA A 57 13.80 31.20 -37.07
N ASP A 58 13.53 32.10 -36.12
CA ASP A 58 12.33 32.94 -36.14
C ASP A 58 12.33 33.93 -37.31
N TYR A 59 13.50 34.51 -37.61
CA TYR A 59 13.67 35.38 -38.78
C TYR A 59 13.33 34.64 -40.07
N LEU A 60 13.88 33.45 -40.28
CA LEU A 60 13.64 32.64 -41.47
C LEU A 60 12.16 32.26 -41.59
N MET A 61 11.51 31.87 -40.49
CA MET A 61 10.08 31.56 -40.48
C MET A 61 9.18 32.75 -40.83
N ALA A 62 9.57 33.97 -40.42
CA ALA A 62 8.76 35.17 -40.59
C ALA A 62 9.03 35.93 -41.90
N LYS A 63 10.28 35.95 -42.37
CA LYS A 63 10.73 36.79 -43.48
C LYS A 63 11.14 36.01 -44.73
N GLU A 64 11.50 34.73 -44.60
CA GLU A 64 12.00 33.91 -45.72
C GLU A 64 11.21 32.60 -45.86
N PRO A 65 9.87 32.64 -46.05
CA PRO A 65 9.02 31.45 -46.07
C PRO A 65 9.35 30.51 -47.23
N GLU A 66 9.86 31.02 -48.35
CA GLU A 66 10.26 30.21 -49.52
C GLU A 66 11.49 29.33 -49.20
N VAL A 67 12.48 29.90 -48.50
CA VAL A 67 13.67 29.15 -48.04
C VAL A 67 13.24 28.08 -47.04
N VAL A 68 12.34 28.44 -46.11
CA VAL A 68 11.78 27.49 -45.14
C VAL A 68 11.06 26.35 -45.84
N ALA A 69 10.18 26.64 -46.80
CA ALA A 69 9.45 25.62 -47.53
C ALA A 69 10.38 24.65 -48.30
N ARG A 70 11.49 25.16 -48.85
CA ARG A 70 12.45 24.36 -49.62
C ARG A 70 13.35 23.50 -48.74
N GLU A 71 13.96 24.08 -47.71
CA GLU A 71 15.05 23.44 -46.96
C GLU A 71 14.59 22.81 -45.64
N PHE A 72 13.41 23.18 -45.12
CA PHE A 72 12.98 22.80 -43.79
C PHE A 72 11.57 22.21 -43.75
N VAL A 73 11.35 21.35 -42.76
CA VAL A 73 10.03 21.02 -42.23
C VAL A 73 9.74 22.00 -41.10
N ARG A 74 8.77 22.89 -41.32
CA ARG A 74 8.34 23.90 -40.34
C ARG A 74 7.39 23.26 -39.34
N VAL A 75 7.63 23.50 -38.06
CA VAL A 75 6.70 23.21 -36.98
C VAL A 75 6.34 24.51 -36.28
N ASP A 76 5.05 24.81 -36.25
CA ASP A 76 4.48 25.98 -35.59
C ASP A 76 3.21 25.51 -34.88
N LEU A 77 3.35 25.14 -33.60
CA LEU A 77 2.26 24.63 -32.78
C LEU A 77 1.59 25.78 -32.03
N SER A 78 0.27 25.74 -31.92
CA SER A 78 -0.47 26.61 -31.01
C SER A 78 -0.33 26.16 -29.54
N GLU A 79 -0.89 26.92 -28.61
CA GLU A 79 -0.89 26.62 -27.17
C GLU A 79 -1.66 25.35 -26.79
N THR A 80 -2.53 24.87 -27.67
CA THR A 80 -3.34 23.66 -27.48
C THR A 80 -2.91 22.51 -28.39
N GLN A 81 -1.78 22.62 -29.07
CA GLN A 81 -1.31 21.61 -30.01
C GLN A 81 -0.01 20.96 -29.54
N VAL A 82 0.04 19.64 -29.58
CA VAL A 82 1.23 18.85 -29.32
C VAL A 82 1.72 18.26 -30.64
N GLY A 83 3.03 18.29 -30.87
CA GLY A 83 3.63 17.70 -32.06
C GLY A 83 4.25 16.35 -31.76
N LEU A 84 3.92 15.33 -32.54
CA LEU A 84 4.62 14.05 -32.56
C LEU A 84 5.61 14.05 -33.71
N ARG A 85 6.91 14.08 -33.39
CA ARG A 85 7.96 14.11 -34.41
C ARG A 85 8.50 12.71 -34.67
N PHE A 86 8.41 12.32 -35.93
CA PHE A 86 8.92 11.08 -36.46
C PHE A 86 10.17 11.33 -37.30
N GLU A 87 11.18 10.47 -37.15
CA GLU A 87 12.32 10.35 -38.05
C GLU A 87 12.28 8.97 -38.68
N ASP A 88 12.23 8.90 -40.01
CA ASP A 88 12.22 7.64 -40.79
C ASP A 88 11.11 6.68 -40.31
N GLY A 89 9.93 7.23 -39.98
CA GLY A 89 8.78 6.48 -39.47
C GLY A 89 8.79 6.14 -37.98
N VAL A 90 9.87 6.45 -37.26
CA VAL A 90 10.00 6.18 -35.82
C VAL A 90 9.74 7.44 -34.99
N LEU A 91 8.85 7.37 -34.01
CA LEU A 91 8.59 8.49 -33.09
C LEU A 91 9.84 8.78 -32.24
N VAL A 92 10.40 9.98 -32.34
CA VAL A 92 11.64 10.35 -31.64
C VAL A 92 11.46 11.47 -30.62
N GLU A 93 10.43 12.31 -30.74
CA GLU A 93 10.21 13.44 -29.83
C GLU A 93 8.73 13.83 -29.76
N LEU A 94 8.28 14.20 -28.55
CA LEU A 94 7.04 14.92 -28.32
C LEU A 94 7.36 16.40 -28.11
N LEU A 95 6.80 17.24 -28.97
CA LEU A 95 6.95 18.69 -28.95
C LEU A 95 5.85 19.30 -28.09
N ALA A 96 6.25 20.09 -27.10
CA ALA A 96 5.34 20.80 -26.23
C ALA A 96 4.51 21.84 -27.02
N PRO A 97 3.35 22.28 -26.50
CA PRO A 97 2.61 23.36 -27.13
C PRO A 97 3.38 24.67 -27.22
N ALA A 98 2.94 25.54 -28.12
CA ALA A 98 3.62 26.79 -28.47
C ALA A 98 5.08 26.61 -28.98
N THR A 99 5.45 25.40 -29.40
CA THR A 99 6.79 25.15 -29.96
C THR A 99 6.85 25.61 -31.41
N ARG A 100 7.86 26.45 -31.70
CA ARG A 100 8.25 26.85 -33.05
C ARG A 100 9.65 26.35 -33.35
N ARG A 101 9.78 25.44 -34.32
CA ARG A 101 11.07 24.84 -34.69
C ARG A 101 11.14 24.55 -36.18
N LEU A 102 12.36 24.57 -36.69
CA LEU A 102 12.69 24.15 -38.04
C LEU A 102 13.50 22.87 -37.99
N TYR A 103 13.19 21.94 -38.89
CA TYR A 103 13.94 20.71 -39.06
C TYR A 103 14.46 20.62 -40.48
N TRP A 104 15.73 20.26 -40.67
CA TRP A 104 16.32 20.14 -42.00
C TRP A 104 15.67 19.03 -42.81
N LYS A 105 15.36 19.31 -44.09
CA LYS A 105 15.03 18.29 -45.09
C LYS A 105 16.31 17.70 -45.67
N GLY A 106 16.34 16.38 -45.88
CA GLY A 106 17.44 15.74 -46.60
C GLY A 106 17.73 14.33 -46.13
N LEU A 107 18.71 14.18 -45.24
CA LEU A 107 19.30 12.87 -44.89
C LEU A 107 18.33 11.92 -44.19
N ARG A 108 17.41 12.46 -43.38
CA ARG A 108 16.34 11.72 -42.70
C ARG A 108 14.99 12.31 -43.06
N GLU A 109 13.99 11.47 -43.17
CA GLU A 109 12.61 11.91 -43.36
C GLU A 109 12.04 12.38 -42.02
N VAL A 110 11.85 13.69 -41.88
CA VAL A 110 11.21 14.28 -40.70
C VAL A 110 9.74 14.52 -41.00
N ARG A 111 8.86 13.89 -40.20
CA ARG A 111 7.42 14.09 -40.24
C ARG A 111 6.93 14.54 -38.88
N VAL A 112 6.00 15.49 -38.84
CA VAL A 112 5.37 15.93 -37.59
C VAL A 112 3.87 15.80 -37.70
N GLU A 113 3.28 15.05 -36.79
CA GLU A 113 1.83 14.94 -36.64
C GLU A 113 1.38 15.85 -35.51
N VAL A 114 0.37 16.68 -35.77
CA VAL A 114 -0.15 17.65 -34.80
C VAL A 114 -1.42 17.10 -34.18
N ILE A 115 -1.46 17.05 -32.86
CA ILE A 115 -2.61 16.64 -32.06
C ILE A 115 -3.13 17.84 -31.30
N ASP A 116 -4.41 18.15 -31.45
CA ASP A 116 -5.09 19.14 -30.61
C ASP A 116 -5.48 18.50 -29.28
N ILE A 117 -5.00 19.06 -28.18
CA ILE A 117 -5.22 18.57 -26.81
C ILE A 117 -6.28 19.39 -26.06
N SER A 118 -6.93 20.37 -26.70
CA SER A 118 -7.97 21.20 -26.08
C SER A 118 -9.18 20.37 -25.62
N ALA A 119 -9.61 19.39 -26.44
CA ALA A 119 -10.83 18.63 -26.20
C ALA A 119 -10.65 17.43 -25.26
N THR A 120 -9.46 16.82 -25.20
CA THR A 120 -9.26 15.57 -24.44
C THR A 120 -7.87 15.52 -23.81
N PRO A 121 -7.77 15.29 -22.47
CA PRO A 121 -6.50 15.12 -21.78
C PRO A 121 -5.85 13.77 -22.00
N GLU A 122 -6.63 12.78 -22.42
CA GLU A 122 -6.20 11.40 -22.59
C GLU A 122 -5.49 11.18 -23.93
N LEU A 123 -4.44 10.36 -23.91
CA LEU A 123 -3.72 9.97 -25.11
C LEU A 123 -4.46 8.83 -25.82
N PRO A 124 -4.49 8.82 -27.17
CA PRO A 124 -5.02 7.70 -27.92
C PRO A 124 -4.32 6.38 -27.54
N PRO A 125 -5.04 5.24 -27.40
CA PRO A 125 -4.45 3.96 -27.01
C PRO A 125 -3.28 3.51 -27.89
N ASP A 126 -3.36 3.74 -29.19
CA ASP A 126 -2.29 3.43 -30.15
C ASP A 126 -1.00 4.19 -29.84
N LEU A 127 -1.14 5.44 -29.40
CA LEU A 127 -0.01 6.26 -29.00
C LEU A 127 0.56 5.77 -27.66
N VAL A 128 -0.30 5.41 -26.70
CA VAL A 128 0.13 4.84 -25.41
C VAL A 128 0.96 3.58 -25.61
N GLN A 129 0.52 2.65 -26.47
CA GLN A 129 1.30 1.45 -26.81
C GLN A 129 2.65 1.78 -27.43
N ARG A 130 2.70 2.76 -28.35
CA ARG A 130 3.95 3.20 -28.97
C ARG A 130 4.91 3.81 -27.94
N LEU A 131 4.39 4.52 -26.94
CA LEU A 131 5.20 5.15 -25.88
C LEU A 131 5.67 4.16 -24.80
N THR A 132 4.93 3.09 -24.53
CA THR A 132 5.31 2.06 -23.53
C THR A 132 6.28 1.02 -24.08
N GLN A 133 6.33 0.79 -25.40
CA GLN A 133 7.30 -0.12 -26.05
C GLN A 133 8.74 0.41 -26.12
N THR A 134 9.18 1.22 -25.14
CA THR A 134 10.52 1.82 -25.10
C THR A 134 11.65 0.79 -25.00
N GLN A 135 11.39 -0.40 -24.46
CA GLN A 135 12.38 -1.47 -24.31
C GLN A 135 12.84 -2.10 -25.63
N LEU A 136 12.07 -1.94 -26.71
CA LEU A 136 12.42 -2.43 -28.06
C LEU A 136 13.07 -1.36 -28.94
N ARG A 137 13.26 -0.14 -28.42
CA ARG A 137 13.77 0.99 -29.21
C ARG A 137 15.27 1.18 -28.98
N SER A 138 16.00 1.36 -30.08
CA SER A 138 17.41 1.77 -30.07
C SER A 138 17.61 3.22 -29.62
N ARG A 139 16.55 4.04 -29.61
CA ARG A 139 16.60 5.47 -29.30
C ARG A 139 15.45 5.88 -28.36
N PRO A 140 15.73 6.61 -27.26
CA PRO A 140 14.70 7.12 -26.38
C PRO A 140 13.87 8.21 -27.06
N VAL A 141 12.61 8.33 -26.66
CA VAL A 141 11.72 9.41 -27.11
C VAL A 141 11.92 10.63 -26.21
N ALA A 142 12.29 11.77 -26.80
CA ALA A 142 12.40 13.03 -26.06
C ALA A 142 11.01 13.61 -25.74
N GLY A 143 10.90 14.39 -24.66
CA GLY A 143 9.63 15.08 -24.30
C GLY A 143 8.60 14.24 -23.55
N LEU A 144 8.94 13.00 -23.16
CA LEU A 144 8.05 12.12 -22.37
C LEU A 144 7.64 12.70 -21.01
N ALA A 145 8.41 13.65 -20.46
CA ALA A 145 8.05 14.33 -19.21
C ALA A 145 6.71 15.09 -19.28
N GLY A 146 6.25 15.44 -20.49
CA GLY A 146 4.94 16.04 -20.75
C GLY A 146 3.78 15.05 -20.79
N VAL A 147 4.04 13.76 -20.60
CA VAL A 147 3.03 12.69 -20.56
C VAL A 147 3.06 12.04 -19.18
N LEU A 148 1.89 11.89 -18.57
CA LEU A 148 1.70 11.08 -17.38
C LEU A 148 1.24 9.69 -17.84
N HIS A 149 2.07 8.66 -17.67
CA HIS A 149 1.65 7.27 -17.85
C HIS A 149 1.27 6.68 -16.50
N VAL A 150 0.12 6.02 -16.45
CA VAL A 150 -0.41 5.40 -15.24
C VAL A 150 -0.91 4.01 -15.56
N GLN A 151 -0.47 3.04 -14.76
CA GLN A 151 -0.95 1.67 -14.85
C GLN A 151 -1.83 1.37 -13.64
N VAL A 152 -3.12 1.17 -13.88
CA VAL A 152 -4.10 0.80 -12.86
C VAL A 152 -4.16 -0.73 -12.78
N PRO A 153 -3.87 -1.34 -11.61
CA PRO A 153 -3.96 -2.79 -11.43
C PRO A 153 -5.37 -3.34 -11.66
N GLU A 154 -5.48 -4.64 -11.95
CA GLU A 154 -6.75 -5.34 -12.21
C GLU A 154 -7.82 -5.13 -11.13
N HIS A 155 -7.41 -5.07 -9.87
CA HIS A 155 -8.31 -4.88 -8.73
C HIS A 155 -8.28 -3.45 -8.17
N GLY A 156 -7.64 -2.53 -8.89
CA GLY A 156 -7.54 -1.13 -8.49
C GLY A 156 -8.43 -0.22 -9.35
N ALA A 157 -8.61 1.00 -8.86
CA ALA A 157 -9.17 2.10 -9.63
C ALA A 157 -8.23 3.31 -9.57
N GLY A 158 -8.10 4.04 -10.66
CA GLY A 158 -7.36 5.30 -10.70
C GLY A 158 -8.29 6.47 -10.44
N VAL A 159 -8.07 7.25 -9.40
CA VAL A 159 -8.82 8.48 -9.13
C VAL A 159 -8.17 9.61 -9.93
N LEU A 160 -8.82 10.06 -11.02
CA LEU A 160 -8.29 11.10 -11.90
C LEU A 160 -8.65 12.49 -11.38
N TRP A 161 -7.62 13.29 -11.16
CA TRP A 161 -7.72 14.71 -10.82
C TRP A 161 -7.15 15.55 -11.97
N ILE A 162 -7.92 16.54 -12.40
CA ILE A 162 -7.51 17.53 -13.41
C ILE A 162 -7.66 18.91 -12.80
N ASP A 163 -6.55 19.65 -12.72
CA ASP A 163 -6.50 21.01 -12.14
C ASP A 163 -7.11 21.09 -10.73
N GLY A 164 -6.91 20.02 -9.94
CA GLY A 164 -7.42 19.90 -8.57
C GLY A 164 -8.90 19.52 -8.47
N LYS A 165 -9.61 19.31 -9.58
CA LYS A 165 -10.98 18.80 -9.60
C LYS A 165 -10.99 17.30 -9.83
N LEU A 166 -11.81 16.60 -9.06
CA LEU A 166 -12.08 15.18 -9.29
C LEU A 166 -12.90 15.06 -10.59
N ASP A 167 -12.34 14.35 -11.57
CA ASP A 167 -12.97 14.18 -12.89
C ASP A 167 -13.74 12.87 -12.96
N ARG A 168 -13.04 11.73 -12.87
CA ARG A 168 -13.63 10.38 -12.98
C ARG A 168 -12.74 9.29 -12.39
N LEU A 169 -13.29 8.07 -12.32
CA LEU A 169 -12.55 6.85 -12.02
C LEU A 169 -12.05 6.19 -13.30
N LEU A 170 -10.78 5.81 -13.31
CA LEU A 170 -10.14 5.07 -14.38
C LEU A 170 -10.24 3.56 -14.10
N PRO A 171 -10.72 2.76 -15.06
CA PRO A 171 -10.77 1.32 -14.93
C PRO A 171 -9.34 0.73 -14.94
N PRO A 172 -9.19 -0.54 -14.55
CA PRO A 172 -7.93 -1.26 -14.71
C PRO A 172 -7.38 -1.19 -16.14
N GLY A 173 -6.07 -0.98 -16.27
CA GLY A 173 -5.41 -0.85 -17.56
C GLY A 173 -4.32 0.21 -17.60
N SER A 174 -3.77 0.41 -18.78
CA SER A 174 -2.74 1.42 -19.06
C SER A 174 -3.39 2.68 -19.61
N HIS A 175 -3.30 3.76 -18.85
CA HIS A 175 -3.83 5.08 -19.23
C HIS A 175 -2.66 6.05 -19.39
N ALA A 176 -2.79 7.03 -20.28
CA ALA A 176 -1.83 8.12 -20.35
C ALA A 176 -2.52 9.45 -20.62
N PHE A 177 -1.97 10.51 -20.02
CA PHE A 177 -2.53 11.85 -20.09
C PHE A 177 -1.49 12.90 -20.47
N TRP A 178 -1.92 13.93 -21.19
CA TRP A 178 -1.15 15.12 -21.49
C TRP A 178 -1.03 16.01 -20.24
N LYS A 179 0.20 16.35 -19.84
CA LYS A 179 0.49 17.29 -18.75
C LYS A 179 0.63 18.75 -19.22
N PHE A 180 0.40 19.01 -20.50
CA PHE A 180 0.57 20.35 -21.07
C PHE A 180 -0.64 21.23 -20.78
N GLY A 181 -0.42 22.36 -20.11
CA GLY A 181 -1.46 23.33 -19.81
C GLY A 181 -2.52 22.86 -18.80
N ARG A 182 -2.26 21.74 -18.09
CA ARG A 182 -3.14 21.19 -17.05
C ARG A 182 -2.35 20.36 -16.06
N ASN A 183 -2.76 20.36 -14.79
CA ASN A 183 -2.21 19.50 -13.77
C ASN A 183 -3.03 18.21 -13.69
N VAL A 184 -2.49 17.12 -14.23
CA VAL A 184 -3.11 15.79 -14.14
C VAL A 184 -2.43 14.99 -13.04
N VAL A 185 -3.22 14.49 -12.11
CA VAL A 185 -2.78 13.58 -11.04
C VAL A 185 -3.71 12.37 -11.03
N VAL A 186 -3.15 11.18 -10.87
CA VAL A 186 -3.94 9.96 -10.73
C VAL A 186 -3.48 9.23 -9.48
N ASP A 187 -4.40 9.04 -8.54
CA ASP A 187 -4.15 8.24 -7.34
C ASP A 187 -4.69 6.84 -7.54
N SER A 188 -3.82 5.83 -7.50
CA SER A 188 -4.26 4.44 -7.58
C SER A 188 -4.76 3.97 -6.22
N VAL A 189 -5.97 3.43 -6.18
CA VAL A 189 -6.57 2.83 -4.99
C VAL A 189 -6.88 1.36 -5.22
N ASP A 190 -6.75 0.53 -4.19
CA ASP A 190 -7.14 -0.89 -4.23
C ASP A 190 -8.60 -1.03 -3.80
N LEU A 191 -9.40 -1.77 -4.58
CA LEU A 191 -10.82 -2.00 -4.28
C LEU A 191 -11.04 -3.23 -3.39
N ARG A 192 -10.01 -4.05 -3.19
CA ARG A 192 -10.08 -5.25 -2.36
C ARG A 192 -10.18 -4.90 -0.89
N LEU A 193 -10.44 -5.93 -0.09
CA LEU A 193 -10.35 -5.90 1.36
C LEU A 193 -8.95 -5.42 1.79
N GLN A 194 -8.94 -4.36 2.59
CA GLN A 194 -7.75 -3.75 3.18
C GLN A 194 -7.81 -3.91 4.69
N ALA A 195 -6.65 -4.15 5.30
CA ALA A 195 -6.49 -4.15 6.74
C ALA A 195 -6.00 -2.79 7.21
N LEU A 196 -6.61 -2.25 8.27
CA LEU A 196 -6.21 -1.05 8.96
C LEU A 196 -5.99 -1.37 10.43
N GLU A 197 -4.78 -1.11 10.93
CA GLU A 197 -4.44 -1.33 12.33
C GLU A 197 -4.39 -0.01 13.10
N VAL A 198 -5.14 0.08 14.19
CA VAL A 198 -5.11 1.19 15.13
C VAL A 198 -4.32 0.73 16.36
N THR A 199 -3.08 1.21 16.48
CA THR A 199 -2.18 0.79 17.56
C THR A 199 -2.08 1.83 18.66
N GLY A 200 -1.78 1.35 19.87
CA GLY A 200 -1.33 2.18 20.99
C GLY A 200 -2.37 3.15 21.54
N GLN A 201 -3.65 2.79 21.52
CA GLN A 201 -4.71 3.64 22.07
C GLN A 201 -4.74 3.51 23.59
N GLU A 202 -4.34 4.56 24.29
CA GLU A 202 -4.43 4.65 25.75
C GLU A 202 -5.77 5.26 26.15
N ILE A 203 -6.62 4.43 26.77
CA ILE A 203 -7.99 4.79 27.11
C ILE A 203 -8.27 4.38 28.56
N LEU A 204 -8.95 5.27 29.28
CA LEU A 204 -9.41 5.02 30.64
C LEU A 204 -10.76 4.29 30.61
N THR A 205 -10.88 3.18 31.35
CA THR A 205 -12.16 2.50 31.57
C THR A 205 -13.05 3.29 32.54
N ARG A 206 -14.32 2.87 32.68
CA ARG A 206 -15.26 3.43 33.66
C ARG A 206 -14.71 3.41 35.09
N ASP A 207 -13.92 2.39 35.42
CA ASP A 207 -13.35 2.20 36.76
C ASP A 207 -12.00 2.91 36.95
N LYS A 208 -11.65 3.81 36.03
CA LYS A 208 -10.41 4.60 36.06
C LYS A 208 -9.13 3.77 35.91
N VAL A 209 -9.21 2.65 35.19
CA VAL A 209 -8.02 1.86 34.82
C VAL A 209 -7.57 2.27 33.42
N ALA A 210 -6.31 2.69 33.29
CA ALA A 210 -5.72 3.01 32.00
C ALA A 210 -5.38 1.71 31.26
N LEU A 211 -5.89 1.53 30.06
CA LEU A 211 -5.63 0.39 29.19
C LEU A 211 -5.01 0.85 27.88
N ARG A 212 -4.06 0.08 27.35
CA ARG A 212 -3.52 0.29 26.01
C ARG A 212 -4.08 -0.77 25.07
N LEU A 213 -4.86 -0.35 24.07
CA LEU A 213 -5.54 -1.25 23.15
C LEU A 213 -4.98 -1.13 21.73
N ASN A 214 -4.96 -2.27 21.05
CA ASN A 214 -4.72 -2.39 19.61
C ASN A 214 -5.97 -2.97 18.93
N LEU A 215 -6.36 -2.39 17.80
CA LEU A 215 -7.53 -2.78 17.04
C LEU A 215 -7.12 -3.09 15.60
N LEU A 216 -7.68 -4.14 15.02
CA LEU A 216 -7.59 -4.43 13.60
C LEU A 216 -8.98 -4.27 12.97
N ALA A 217 -9.05 -3.54 11.86
CA ALA A 217 -10.26 -3.40 11.07
C ALA A 217 -10.00 -3.85 9.64
N THR A 218 -10.95 -4.58 9.06
CA THR A 218 -10.96 -4.87 7.62
C THR A 218 -12.06 -4.06 6.95
N TRP A 219 -11.71 -3.40 5.86
CA TRP A 219 -12.61 -2.49 5.16
C TRP A 219 -12.32 -2.49 3.66
N ARG A 220 -13.25 -1.96 2.88
CA ARG A 220 -13.09 -1.75 1.43
C ARG A 220 -13.89 -0.54 0.98
N PHE A 221 -13.58 -0.05 -0.22
CA PHE A 221 -14.41 0.97 -0.87
C PHE A 221 -15.68 0.32 -1.43
N ALA A 222 -16.83 0.93 -1.17
CA ALA A 222 -18.06 0.69 -1.93
C ALA A 222 -18.19 1.67 -3.09
N ASP A 223 -17.90 2.95 -2.85
CA ASP A 223 -17.87 3.99 -3.86
C ASP A 223 -16.65 4.90 -3.63
N VAL A 224 -15.64 4.73 -4.48
CA VAL A 224 -14.40 5.52 -4.42
C VAL A 224 -14.68 6.98 -4.77
N LEU A 225 -15.57 7.26 -5.72
CA LEU A 225 -15.82 8.63 -6.17
C LEU A 225 -16.49 9.42 -5.05
N ALA A 226 -17.50 8.85 -4.41
CA ALA A 226 -18.14 9.44 -3.24
C ALA A 226 -17.13 9.66 -2.09
N ALA A 227 -16.27 8.67 -1.82
CA ALA A 227 -15.28 8.75 -0.75
C ALA A 227 -14.29 9.90 -0.95
N PHE A 228 -13.69 10.03 -2.15
CA PHE A 228 -12.71 11.07 -2.44
C PHE A 228 -13.33 12.46 -2.70
N THR A 229 -14.62 12.52 -3.02
CA THR A 229 -15.35 13.80 -3.12
C THR A 229 -15.60 14.40 -1.74
N GLN A 230 -15.98 13.56 -0.77
CA GLN A 230 -16.37 14.03 0.56
C GLN A 230 -15.20 14.07 1.55
N LEU A 231 -14.18 13.23 1.36
CA LEU A 231 -13.04 13.09 2.26
C LEU A 231 -11.74 13.30 1.51
N GLN A 232 -10.85 14.13 2.08
CA GLN A 232 -9.51 14.33 1.53
C GLN A 232 -8.67 13.04 1.54
N LYS A 233 -8.78 12.26 2.62
CA LYS A 233 -8.06 11.00 2.81
C LYS A 233 -8.98 9.97 3.50
N PRO A 234 -9.64 9.08 2.75
CA PRO A 234 -10.63 8.16 3.30
C PRO A 234 -10.08 7.24 4.40
N ALA A 235 -8.87 6.68 4.21
CA ALA A 235 -8.26 5.79 5.20
C ALA A 235 -7.92 6.50 6.53
N GLU A 236 -7.45 7.76 6.48
CA GLU A 236 -7.18 8.56 7.70
C GLU A 236 -8.47 8.97 8.41
N HIS A 237 -9.56 9.20 7.67
CA HIS A 237 -10.87 9.42 8.27
C HIS A 237 -11.37 8.17 8.99
N LEU A 238 -11.32 7.01 8.34
CA LEU A 238 -11.66 5.72 8.96
C LEU A 238 -10.85 5.45 10.24
N TYR A 239 -9.54 5.71 10.20
CA TYR A 239 -8.66 5.56 11.36
C TYR A 239 -9.14 6.39 12.56
N ARG A 240 -9.54 7.64 12.33
CA ARG A 240 -10.06 8.53 13.39
C ARG A 240 -11.41 8.06 13.92
N GLU A 241 -12.32 7.60 13.05
CA GLU A 241 -13.62 7.08 13.49
C GLU A 241 -13.47 5.80 14.32
N LEU A 242 -12.55 4.91 13.95
CA LEU A 242 -12.21 3.72 14.75
C LEU A 242 -11.66 4.11 16.14
N GLN A 243 -10.80 5.12 16.23
CA GLN A 243 -10.30 5.63 17.52
C GLN A 243 -11.41 6.19 18.40
N LEU A 244 -12.33 6.96 17.82
CA LEU A 244 -13.48 7.52 18.56
C LEU A 244 -14.43 6.43 19.02
N GLY A 245 -14.74 5.46 18.15
CA GLY A 245 -15.56 4.30 18.48
C GLY A 245 -14.94 3.48 19.60
N LEU A 246 -13.64 3.20 19.54
CA LEU A 246 -12.92 2.47 20.58
C LEU A 246 -12.96 3.20 21.92
N ARG A 247 -12.77 4.52 21.92
CA ARG A 247 -12.85 5.35 23.13
C ARG A 247 -14.25 5.32 23.75
N ALA A 248 -15.30 5.37 22.94
CA ALA A 248 -16.68 5.28 23.40
C ALA A 248 -17.01 3.89 23.99
N ALA A 249 -16.54 2.82 23.33
CA ALA A 249 -16.77 1.45 23.76
C ALA A 249 -16.07 1.15 25.11
N VAL A 250 -14.79 1.54 25.25
CA VAL A 250 -14.00 1.26 26.47
C VAL A 250 -14.38 2.21 27.61
N GLY A 251 -14.63 3.49 27.33
CA GLY A 251 -14.89 4.50 28.36
C GLY A 251 -16.20 4.30 29.13
N THR A 252 -17.15 3.55 28.57
CA THR A 252 -18.45 3.26 29.21
C THR A 252 -18.49 1.96 29.99
N ARG A 253 -17.40 1.17 29.94
CA ARG A 253 -17.33 -0.21 30.45
C ARG A 253 -16.30 -0.36 31.56
N SER A 254 -16.55 -1.31 32.47
CA SER A 254 -15.60 -1.68 33.53
C SER A 254 -14.47 -2.54 32.97
N LEU A 255 -13.36 -2.65 33.70
CA LEU A 255 -12.26 -3.52 33.30
C LEU A 255 -12.70 -4.99 33.16
N ASP A 256 -13.45 -5.48 34.15
CA ASP A 256 -13.86 -6.88 34.20
C ASP A 256 -14.78 -7.25 33.03
N GLU A 257 -15.73 -6.36 32.67
CA GLU A 257 -16.61 -6.56 31.50
C GLU A 257 -15.79 -6.72 30.21
N LEU A 258 -14.73 -5.93 30.05
CA LEU A 258 -13.87 -5.97 28.85
C LEU A 258 -12.95 -7.21 28.82
N LEU A 259 -12.54 -7.71 29.99
CA LEU A 259 -11.73 -8.93 30.10
C LEU A 259 -12.56 -10.20 29.90
N GLU A 260 -13.81 -10.20 30.37
CA GLU A 260 -14.73 -11.33 30.26
C GLU A 260 -15.27 -11.50 28.83
N ASN A 261 -15.65 -10.40 28.16
CA ASN A 261 -16.19 -10.47 26.81
C ASN A 261 -15.61 -9.40 25.87
N LYS A 262 -14.50 -9.77 25.22
CA LYS A 262 -13.81 -8.90 24.24
C LYS A 262 -14.67 -8.59 23.00
N ALA A 263 -15.58 -9.50 22.61
CA ALA A 263 -16.41 -9.31 21.42
C ALA A 263 -17.41 -8.15 21.56
N VAL A 264 -17.73 -7.73 22.79
CA VAL A 264 -18.59 -6.56 23.03
C VAL A 264 -17.97 -5.28 22.48
N ILE A 265 -16.63 -5.15 22.57
CA ILE A 265 -15.94 -3.99 21.99
C ILE A 265 -16.13 -4.00 20.47
N ASP A 266 -15.93 -5.16 19.85
CA ASP A 266 -16.02 -5.34 18.39
C ASP A 266 -17.40 -4.94 17.87
N GLU A 267 -18.47 -5.41 18.52
CA GLU A 267 -19.86 -5.09 18.15
C GLU A 267 -20.16 -3.59 18.27
N VAL A 268 -19.79 -2.97 19.39
CA VAL A 268 -20.07 -1.55 19.67
C VAL A 268 -19.29 -0.66 18.70
N VAL A 269 -18.01 -0.95 18.47
CA VAL A 269 -17.16 -0.19 17.54
C VAL A 269 -17.68 -0.36 16.12
N THR A 270 -18.02 -1.59 15.70
CA THR A 270 -18.56 -1.87 14.37
C THR A 270 -19.85 -1.10 14.12
N ALA A 271 -20.80 -1.13 15.07
CA ALA A 271 -22.07 -0.42 14.93
C ALA A 271 -21.88 1.10 14.85
N HIS A 272 -21.00 1.66 15.70
CA HIS A 272 -20.71 3.09 15.72
C HIS A 272 -20.09 3.58 14.41
N VAL A 273 -19.09 2.85 13.91
CA VAL A 273 -18.32 3.25 12.74
C VAL A 273 -19.11 2.99 11.46
N THR A 274 -19.80 1.86 11.33
CA THR A 274 -20.59 1.52 10.14
C THR A 274 -21.67 2.56 9.84
N ALA A 275 -22.37 3.04 10.88
CA ALA A 275 -23.40 4.07 10.73
C ALA A 275 -22.85 5.39 10.16
N ARG A 276 -21.59 5.73 10.46
CA ARG A 276 -20.94 6.95 9.98
C ARG A 276 -20.33 6.78 8.60
N LEU A 277 -19.74 5.62 8.32
CA LEU A 277 -19.08 5.32 7.04
C LEU A 277 -20.04 5.19 5.86
N ALA A 278 -21.29 4.79 6.12
CA ALA A 278 -22.29 4.60 5.07
C ALA A 278 -22.50 5.84 4.18
N ALA A 279 -22.34 7.05 4.74
CA ALA A 279 -22.46 8.30 3.99
C ALA A 279 -21.26 8.57 3.05
N PHE A 280 -20.11 7.96 3.32
CA PHE A 280 -18.83 8.25 2.67
C PHE A 280 -18.36 7.18 1.67
N GLY A 281 -19.21 6.20 1.34
CA GLY A 281 -18.85 5.16 0.36
C GLY A 281 -17.80 4.15 0.86
N LEU A 282 -17.63 4.03 2.18
CA LEU A 282 -16.73 3.07 2.83
C LEU A 282 -17.53 1.95 3.48
N VAL A 283 -17.05 0.70 3.34
CA VAL A 283 -17.66 -0.47 3.98
C VAL A 283 -16.66 -1.09 4.95
N LEU A 284 -17.12 -1.25 6.19
CA LEU A 284 -16.41 -1.96 7.24
C LEU A 284 -16.92 -3.41 7.25
N GLU A 285 -16.01 -4.36 7.07
CA GLU A 285 -16.33 -5.79 6.96
C GLU A 285 -16.16 -6.48 8.31
N SER A 286 -15.08 -6.18 9.03
CA SER A 286 -14.89 -6.65 10.39
C SER A 286 -14.04 -5.72 11.22
N VAL A 287 -14.25 -5.76 12.53
CA VAL A 287 -13.40 -5.11 13.53
C VAL A 287 -13.10 -6.14 14.61
N GLY A 288 -11.85 -6.18 15.06
CA GLY A 288 -11.40 -7.06 16.13
C GLY A 288 -10.37 -6.39 17.02
N VAL A 289 -10.57 -6.45 18.33
CA VAL A 289 -9.51 -6.11 19.30
C VAL A 289 -8.39 -7.14 19.20
N LYS A 290 -7.20 -6.66 18.81
CA LYS A 290 -6.00 -7.48 18.69
C LYS A 290 -5.44 -7.78 20.07
N ASP A 291 -5.12 -6.74 20.84
CA ASP A 291 -4.51 -6.86 22.16
C ASP A 291 -5.07 -5.82 23.14
N ILE A 292 -5.20 -6.21 24.41
CA ILE A 292 -5.46 -5.32 25.54
C ILE A 292 -4.26 -5.43 26.49
N VAL A 293 -3.51 -4.34 26.63
CA VAL A 293 -2.33 -4.26 27.48
C VAL A 293 -2.70 -3.51 28.76
N LEU A 294 -2.51 -4.21 29.88
CA LEU A 294 -2.72 -3.72 31.23
C LEU A 294 -1.43 -3.07 31.77
N PRO A 295 -1.54 -2.02 32.60
CA PRO A 295 -0.41 -1.52 33.39
C PRO A 295 0.16 -2.63 34.28
N GLY A 296 1.48 -2.62 34.48
CA GLY A 296 2.17 -3.68 35.24
C GLY A 296 1.65 -3.83 36.68
N GLU A 297 1.35 -2.71 37.34
CA GLU A 297 0.78 -2.69 38.69
C GLU A 297 -0.58 -3.39 38.75
N MET A 298 -1.49 -3.05 37.83
CA MET A 298 -2.83 -3.66 37.77
C MET A 298 -2.76 -5.16 37.47
N LYS A 299 -1.89 -5.57 36.53
CA LYS A 299 -1.67 -7.00 36.22
C LYS A 299 -1.26 -7.79 37.47
N THR A 300 -0.44 -7.19 38.31
CA THR A 300 0.05 -7.82 39.55
C THR A 300 -1.07 -7.96 40.58
N ILE A 301 -1.87 -6.91 40.77
CA ILE A 301 -3.02 -6.92 41.68
C ILE A 301 -4.04 -7.96 41.23
N LEU A 302 -4.39 -8.00 39.93
CA LEU A 302 -5.35 -8.97 39.41
C LEU A 302 -4.87 -10.40 39.59
N ALA A 303 -3.58 -10.67 39.37
CA ALA A 303 -2.99 -11.98 39.60
C ALA A 303 -3.13 -12.41 41.08
N GLN A 304 -2.88 -11.50 42.03
CA GLN A 304 -3.05 -11.77 43.46
C GLN A 304 -4.51 -12.02 43.85
N VAL A 305 -5.44 -11.26 43.30
CA VAL A 305 -6.88 -11.45 43.56
C VAL A 305 -7.34 -12.81 43.04
N VAL A 306 -6.98 -13.16 41.80
CA VAL A 306 -7.32 -14.46 41.20
C VAL A 306 -6.69 -15.62 41.99
N GLU A 307 -5.45 -15.47 42.43
CA GLU A 307 -4.78 -16.48 43.27
C GLU A 307 -5.51 -16.66 44.61
N ALA A 308 -5.89 -15.57 45.27
CA ALA A 308 -6.62 -15.61 46.53
C ALA A 308 -8.02 -16.23 46.37
N GLU A 309 -8.75 -15.90 45.29
CA GLU A 309 -10.05 -16.50 44.98
C GLU A 309 -9.93 -18.00 44.71
N LYS A 310 -8.95 -18.43 43.91
CA LYS A 310 -8.71 -19.84 43.63
C LYS A 310 -8.30 -20.60 44.90
N ALA A 311 -7.46 -20.01 45.75
CA ALA A 311 -7.08 -20.59 47.03
C ALA A 311 -8.29 -20.71 47.99
N ALA A 312 -9.16 -19.71 48.03
CA ALA A 312 -10.40 -19.76 48.82
C ALA A 312 -11.35 -20.84 48.29
N GLN A 313 -11.53 -20.92 46.98
CA GLN A 313 -12.36 -21.92 46.33
C GLN A 313 -11.83 -23.34 46.59
N ALA A 314 -10.52 -23.56 46.47
CA ALA A 314 -9.87 -24.82 46.79
C ALA A 314 -10.06 -25.21 48.27
N ASN A 315 -9.93 -24.25 49.19
CA ASN A 315 -10.17 -24.50 50.62
C ASN A 315 -11.63 -24.88 50.93
N VAL A 316 -12.61 -24.27 50.26
CA VAL A 316 -14.03 -24.63 50.43
C VAL A 316 -14.28 -26.05 49.92
N ILE A 317 -13.74 -26.40 48.75
CA ILE A 317 -13.84 -27.76 48.19
C ILE A 317 -13.20 -28.75 49.16
N ARG A 318 -11.95 -28.50 49.60
CA ARG A 318 -11.24 -29.37 50.54
C ARG A 318 -12.02 -29.58 51.83
N ARG A 319 -12.54 -28.50 52.45
CA ARG A 319 -13.35 -28.62 53.69
C ARG A 319 -14.66 -29.38 53.47
N ARG A 320 -15.31 -29.20 52.31
CA ARG A 320 -16.51 -29.96 51.95
C ARG A 320 -16.20 -31.45 51.78
N GLU A 321 -15.11 -31.77 51.11
CA GLU A 321 -14.62 -33.15 50.93
C GLU A 321 -14.22 -33.79 52.27
N GLU A 322 -13.46 -33.07 53.12
CA GLU A 322 -13.12 -33.52 54.47
C GLU A 322 -14.37 -33.81 55.31
N THR A 323 -15.34 -32.89 55.31
CA THR A 323 -16.61 -33.07 56.04
C THR A 323 -17.40 -34.27 55.52
N ALA A 324 -17.48 -34.43 54.19
CA ALA A 324 -18.15 -35.56 53.56
C ALA A 324 -17.46 -36.88 53.93
N ALA A 325 -16.13 -36.92 53.88
CA ALA A 325 -15.32 -38.08 54.28
C ALA A 325 -15.52 -38.41 55.76
N THR A 326 -15.46 -37.42 56.67
CA THR A 326 -15.68 -37.64 58.11
C THR A 326 -17.10 -38.13 58.41
N ARG A 327 -18.13 -37.58 57.74
CA ARG A 327 -19.51 -38.07 57.87
C ARG A 327 -19.65 -39.51 57.37
N SER A 328 -19.03 -39.84 56.24
CA SER A 328 -19.01 -41.20 55.74
C SER A 328 -18.33 -42.15 56.73
N LEU A 329 -17.17 -41.77 57.28
CA LEU A 329 -16.46 -42.56 58.29
C LEU A 329 -17.28 -42.75 59.57
N LEU A 330 -17.95 -41.70 60.06
CA LEU A 330 -18.83 -41.78 61.23
C LEU A 330 -20.02 -42.72 60.98
N ASN A 331 -20.65 -42.64 59.81
CA ASN A 331 -21.73 -43.55 59.45
C ASN A 331 -21.23 -45.00 59.38
N THR A 332 -20.07 -45.23 58.77
CA THR A 332 -19.41 -46.54 58.75
C THR A 332 -19.14 -47.05 60.16
N ALA A 333 -18.59 -46.21 61.05
CA ALA A 333 -18.31 -46.57 62.45
C ALA A 333 -19.58 -46.94 63.23
N LYS A 334 -20.68 -46.20 63.06
CA LYS A 334 -21.98 -46.52 63.68
C LYS A 334 -22.55 -47.85 63.22
N VAL A 335 -22.44 -48.16 61.92
CA VAL A 335 -22.85 -49.46 61.38
C VAL A 335 -21.98 -50.59 61.96
N MET A 336 -20.69 -50.35 62.16
CA MET A 336 -19.76 -51.32 62.77
C MET A 336 -20.02 -51.53 64.26
N GLU A 337 -20.34 -50.49 65.04
CA GLU A 337 -20.67 -50.59 66.46
C GLU A 337 -21.86 -51.54 66.74
N GLY A 338 -22.86 -51.54 65.85
CA GLY A 338 -24.02 -52.42 65.96
C GLY A 338 -23.82 -53.86 65.47
N SER A 339 -22.66 -54.22 64.90
CA SER A 339 -22.44 -55.55 64.31
C SER A 339 -20.99 -56.04 64.49
N PRO A 340 -20.74 -57.01 65.40
CA PRO A 340 -19.42 -57.62 65.59
C PRO A 340 -18.83 -58.25 64.31
N LEU A 341 -19.69 -58.73 63.41
CA LEU A 341 -19.27 -59.33 62.13
C LEU A 341 -18.70 -58.27 61.17
N ALA A 342 -19.25 -57.06 61.17
CA ALA A 342 -18.77 -55.94 60.35
C ALA A 342 -17.37 -55.45 60.79
N TRP A 343 -17.10 -55.45 62.10
CA TRP A 343 -15.76 -55.20 62.64
C TRP A 343 -14.74 -56.22 62.15
N ARG A 344 -15.08 -57.52 62.21
CA ARG A 344 -14.17 -58.58 61.74
C ARG A 344 -13.92 -58.50 60.24
N MET A 345 -14.93 -58.18 59.45
CA MET A 345 -14.76 -57.96 58.01
C MET A 345 -13.83 -56.76 57.72
N LYS A 346 -13.96 -55.66 58.47
CA LYS A 346 -13.08 -54.50 58.28
C LYS A 346 -11.64 -54.76 58.70
N GLU A 347 -11.46 -55.51 59.79
CA GLU A 347 -10.15 -55.97 60.23
C GLU A 347 -9.49 -56.82 59.14
N LEU A 348 -10.23 -57.77 58.54
CA LEU A 348 -9.75 -58.59 57.44
C LEU A 348 -9.44 -57.77 56.18
N GLU A 349 -10.27 -56.80 55.79
CA GLU A 349 -9.99 -55.90 54.65
C GLU A 349 -8.72 -55.06 54.89
N THR A 350 -8.50 -54.62 56.14
CA THR A 350 -7.29 -53.86 56.50
C THR A 350 -6.06 -54.76 56.49
N LEU A 351 -6.19 -55.99 56.98
CA LEU A 351 -5.14 -57.01 56.93
C LEU A 351 -4.82 -57.41 55.48
N GLU A 352 -5.83 -57.52 54.61
CA GLU A 352 -5.67 -57.77 53.18
C GLU A 352 -4.86 -56.64 52.52
N ARG A 353 -5.22 -55.38 52.74
CA ARG A 353 -4.44 -54.23 52.23
C ARG A 353 -3.01 -54.17 52.75
N VAL A 354 -2.78 -54.56 54.01
CA VAL A 354 -1.44 -54.61 54.59
C VAL A 354 -0.65 -55.76 53.98
N ALA A 355 -1.26 -56.94 53.82
CA ALA A 355 -0.65 -58.10 53.17
C ALA A 355 -0.31 -57.83 51.70
N GLU A 356 -1.17 -57.09 50.98
CA GLU A 356 -0.96 -56.67 49.59
C GLU A 356 0.28 -55.76 49.42
N ARG A 357 0.67 -55.02 50.48
CA ARG A 357 1.89 -54.20 50.50
C ARG A 357 3.16 -54.97 50.91
N ILE A 358 3.05 -56.24 51.29
CA ILE A 358 4.18 -57.07 51.73
C ILE A 358 4.48 -58.11 50.65
N ASP A 359 5.46 -57.83 49.79
CA ASP A 359 5.85 -58.72 48.67
C ASP A 359 6.52 -60.04 49.13
N LYS A 360 7.10 -60.10 50.34
CA LYS A 360 7.73 -61.32 50.89
C LYS A 360 7.53 -61.45 52.39
N ILE A 361 6.84 -62.50 52.81
CA ILE A 361 6.78 -62.95 54.20
C ILE A 361 7.94 -63.93 54.43
N SER A 362 8.96 -63.53 55.19
CA SER A 362 10.05 -64.41 55.61
C SER A 362 9.67 -65.12 56.90
N VAL A 363 9.37 -66.42 56.82
CA VAL A 363 9.09 -67.26 58.00
C VAL A 363 10.40 -67.93 58.43
N VAL A 364 10.89 -67.59 59.63
CA VAL A 364 12.03 -68.29 60.26
C VAL A 364 11.47 -69.28 61.29
N GLY A 365 11.29 -70.53 60.87
CA GLY A 365 10.73 -71.60 61.68
C GLY A 365 9.80 -72.45 60.81
N GLY A 366 10.08 -73.75 60.69
CA GLY A 366 9.44 -74.64 59.71
C GLY A 366 7.90 -74.66 59.73
N LEU A 367 7.32 -75.22 58.66
CA LEU A 367 5.88 -75.23 58.33
C LEU A 367 4.92 -75.53 59.50
N ASP A 368 5.31 -76.35 60.48
CA ASP A 368 4.49 -76.66 61.66
C ASP A 368 4.21 -75.45 62.56
N GLN A 369 5.12 -74.47 62.61
CA GLN A 369 4.98 -73.28 63.43
C GLN A 369 4.02 -72.25 62.82
N VAL A 370 3.82 -72.30 61.50
CA VAL A 370 2.86 -71.45 60.77
C VAL A 370 1.42 -71.94 60.94
N LEU A 371 1.23 -73.26 60.99
CA LEU A 371 -0.11 -73.85 61.09
C LEU A 371 -0.71 -73.75 62.50
N ASN A 372 0.13 -73.78 63.54
CA ASN A 372 -0.34 -73.85 64.94
C ASN A 372 0.13 -72.68 65.83
N GLY A 373 0.95 -71.77 65.33
CA GLY A 373 1.50 -70.66 66.10
C GLY A 373 0.74 -69.35 65.89
N LEU A 374 0.26 -68.72 66.98
CA LEU A 374 -0.24 -67.34 66.94
C LEU A 374 0.93 -66.39 66.62
N VAL A 375 0.87 -65.77 65.45
CA VAL A 375 1.81 -64.72 65.02
C VAL A 375 1.72 -63.55 66.01
N LYS A 376 2.79 -63.33 66.79
CA LYS A 376 2.95 -62.09 67.56
C LYS A 376 3.69 -61.07 66.69
N LEU A 377 2.96 -60.05 66.25
CA LEU A 377 3.54 -58.84 65.70
C LEU A 377 4.17 -58.04 66.85
N ARG A 378 5.41 -57.58 66.67
CA ARG A 378 6.09 -56.68 67.61
C ARG A 378 6.04 -55.26 67.11
#